data_AF-A0A3D5HID7-F1
#
_entry.id   AF-A0A3D5HID7-F1
#
_cell.length_a   1.000
_cell.length_b   1.000
_cell.length_c   1.000
_cell.angle_alpha   90.00
_cell.angle_beta   90.00
_cell.angle_gamma   90.00
#
_symmetry.space_group_name_H-M   'P 1'
#
loop_
_entity.id
_entity.type
_entity.pdbx_description
1 polymer ?
#
loop_
_entity_poly.entity_id
_entity_poly.type
_entity_poly.pdbx_seq_one_letter_code
_entity_poly.pdbx_strand_id
1 'polypeptide(L)'
;DLDDAMAQKLIVNVQRIARAVKSAIGCPGVMLAQLNGAAAGQTVFHTHFHIIPRHDGVELGFHANDMADPEELEKIAEKIRQLMS
;
A
#
# COMPACT_ATOMS: atom_id res chain seq x y z
N ASP A 1 0.81 -11.15 15.39
CA ASP A 1 0.14 -12.47 15.24
C ASP A 1 0.58 -13.28 14.01
N LEU A 2 1.48 -12.76 13.18
CA LEU A 2 2.06 -13.57 12.10
C LEU A 2 3.17 -14.46 12.66
N ASP A 3 3.15 -15.74 12.34
CA ASP A 3 4.33 -16.59 12.45
C ASP A 3 5.36 -16.23 11.37
N ASP A 4 6.57 -16.78 11.51
CA ASP A 4 7.70 -16.48 10.62
C ASP A 4 7.39 -16.80 9.15
N ALA A 5 6.69 -17.91 8.89
CA ALA A 5 6.37 -18.35 7.55
C ALA A 5 5.36 -17.41 6.86
N MET A 6 4.35 -16.95 7.61
CA MET A 6 3.39 -15.96 7.13
C MET A 6 4.04 -14.59 6.96
N ALA A 7 4.92 -14.18 7.88
CA ALA A 7 5.65 -12.92 7.77
C ALA A 7 6.52 -12.88 6.51
N GLN A 8 7.25 -13.96 6.23
CA GLN A 8 8.04 -14.09 5.00
C GLN A 8 7.18 -14.03 3.74
N LYS A 9 6.07 -14.77 3.70
CA LYS A 9 5.14 -14.74 2.55
C LYS A 9 4.53 -13.34 2.36
N LEU A 10 4.17 -12.67 3.44
CA LEU A 10 3.59 -11.33 3.40
C LEU A 10 4.57 -10.34 2.77
N ILE A 11 5.81 -10.25 3.27
CA ILE A 11 6.76 -9.25 2.78
C ILE A 11 7.18 -9.47 1.32
N VAL A 12 7.25 -10.74 0.88
CA VAL A 12 7.48 -11.07 -0.54
C VAL A 12 6.35 -10.55 -1.43
N ASN A 13 5.09 -10.71 -1.00
CA ASN A 13 3.95 -10.17 -1.75
C ASN A 13 3.91 -8.64 -1.71
N VAL A 14 4.18 -8.02 -0.55
CA VAL A 14 4.27 -6.55 -0.42
C VAL A 14 5.31 -6.01 -1.40
N GLN A 15 6.49 -6.62 -1.50
CA GLN A 15 7.53 -6.18 -2.44
C GLN A 15 7.05 -6.26 -3.90
N ARG A 16 6.39 -7.36 -4.29
CA ARG A 16 5.87 -7.54 -5.66
C ARG A 16 4.80 -6.49 -5.98
N ILE A 17 3.83 -6.32 -5.08
CA ILE A 17 2.73 -5.35 -5.25
C ILE A 17 3.29 -3.93 -5.27
N ALA A 18 4.25 -3.59 -4.41
CA ALA A 18 4.84 -2.25 -4.36
C ALA A 18 5.54 -1.85 -5.66
N ARG A 19 6.22 -2.81 -6.32
CA ARG A 19 6.82 -2.58 -7.64
C ARG A 19 5.75 -2.36 -8.71
N ALA A 20 4.69 -3.17 -8.71
CA ALA A 20 3.57 -3.01 -9.64
C ALA A 20 2.86 -1.66 -9.44
N VAL A 21 2.59 -1.26 -8.19
CA VAL A 21 2.01 0.04 -7.83
C VAL A 21 2.90 1.18 -8.33
N LYS A 22 4.21 1.11 -8.09
CA LYS A 22 5.15 2.15 -8.55
C LYS A 22 5.07 2.34 -10.07
N SER A 23 5.10 1.24 -10.83
CA SER A 23 5.03 1.27 -12.29
C SER A 23 3.67 1.71 -12.81
N ALA A 24 2.56 1.23 -12.23
CA ALA A 24 1.20 1.55 -12.64
C ALA A 24 0.87 3.04 -12.47
N ILE A 25 1.36 3.64 -11.38
CA ILE A 25 1.14 5.05 -11.06
C ILE A 25 2.20 5.96 -11.71
N GLY A 26 3.38 5.42 -12.04
CA GLY A 26 4.49 6.20 -12.58
C GLY A 26 5.17 7.10 -11.55
N CYS A 27 5.17 6.71 -10.27
CA CYS A 27 5.72 7.53 -9.20
C CYS A 27 7.23 7.27 -8.96
N PRO A 28 8.00 8.27 -8.50
CA PRO A 28 9.44 8.12 -8.26
C PRO A 28 9.76 7.20 -7.07
N GLY A 29 8.87 7.12 -6.08
CA GLY A 29 9.06 6.29 -4.89
C GLY A 29 7.76 5.71 -4.33
N VAL A 30 7.90 4.74 -3.43
CA VAL A 30 6.80 4.16 -2.66
C VAL A 30 7.19 4.12 -1.19
N MET A 31 6.27 4.51 -0.32
CA MET A 31 6.40 4.38 1.12
C MET A 31 5.65 3.14 1.58
N LEU A 32 6.32 2.27 2.34
CA LEU A 32 5.71 1.13 2.99
C LEU A 32 5.53 1.45 4.47
N ALA A 33 4.32 1.26 4.99
CA ALA A 33 4.04 1.45 6.41
C ALA A 33 3.16 0.31 6.94
N GLN A 34 3.48 -0.17 8.13
CA GLN A 34 2.66 -1.09 8.89
C GLN A 34 2.65 -0.60 10.33
N LEU A 35 1.46 -0.43 10.89
CA LEU A 35 1.26 0.20 12.19
C LEU A 35 0.79 -0.86 13.19
N ASN A 36 1.43 -0.92 14.36
CA ASN A 36 1.07 -1.83 15.44
C ASN A 36 0.61 -1.03 16.66
N GLY A 37 -0.67 -1.17 17.03
CA GLY A 37 -1.29 -0.51 18.16
C GLY A 37 -1.80 0.89 17.85
N ALA A 38 -2.81 1.32 18.61
CA ALA A 38 -3.48 2.60 18.42
C ALA A 38 -2.53 3.80 18.54
N ALA A 39 -1.52 3.74 19.43
CA ALA A 39 -0.52 4.80 19.58
C ALA A 39 0.37 4.98 18.35
N ALA A 40 0.54 3.93 17.53
CA ALA A 40 1.22 4.02 16.24
C ALA A 40 0.29 4.46 15.10
N GLY A 41 -1.00 4.69 15.37
CA GLY A 41 -2.01 5.08 14.38
C GLY A 41 -2.82 3.93 13.78
N GLN A 42 -2.71 2.69 14.30
CA GLN A 42 -3.53 1.58 13.82
C GLN A 42 -5.00 1.75 14.24
N THR A 43 -5.89 1.82 13.25
CA THR A 43 -7.35 1.90 13.46
C THR A 43 -8.06 0.55 13.26
N VAL A 44 -7.52 -0.31 12.39
CA VAL A 44 -8.03 -1.67 12.14
C VAL A 44 -7.02 -2.70 12.64
N PHE A 45 -7.43 -3.51 13.62
CA PHE A 45 -6.60 -4.52 14.29
C PHE A 45 -6.52 -5.83 13.47
N HIS A 46 -6.06 -5.68 12.24
CA HIS A 46 -5.64 -6.77 11.35
C HIS A 46 -4.29 -6.38 10.76
N THR A 47 -3.35 -7.31 10.59
CA THR A 47 -2.03 -6.94 10.02
C THR A 47 -2.20 -6.58 8.54
N HIS A 48 -1.89 -5.34 8.18
CA HIS A 48 -1.95 -4.84 6.82
C HIS A 48 -0.79 -3.89 6.54
N PHE A 49 -0.32 -3.86 5.30
CA PHE A 49 0.68 -2.90 4.85
C PHE A 49 0.01 -1.83 3.98
N HIS A 50 0.36 -0.58 4.25
CA HIS A 50 0.14 0.50 3.31
C HIS A 50 1.27 0.51 2.28
N ILE A 51 0.89 0.63 1.01
CA ILE A 51 1.79 0.87 -0.12
C ILE A 51 1.36 2.20 -0.71
N ILE A 52 2.10 3.26 -0.40
CA ILE A 52 1.70 4.64 -0.70
C ILE A 52 2.66 5.21 -1.77
N PRO A 53 2.19 5.42 -3.01
CA PRO A 53 2.94 6.16 -4.03
C PRO A 53 3.37 7.53 -3.51
N ARG A 54 4.62 7.93 -3.76
CA ARG A 54 5.16 9.24 -3.35
C ARG A 54 5.69 10.02 -4.53
N HIS A 55 5.43 11.32 -4.53
CA HIS A 55 6.00 12.33 -5.41
C HIS A 55 6.69 13.41 -4.57
N ASP A 56 7.68 14.07 -5.15
CA ASP A 56 8.40 15.15 -4.47
C ASP A 56 7.46 16.33 -4.14
N GLY A 57 7.68 16.95 -2.99
CA GLY A 57 6.89 18.10 -2.54
C GLY A 57 5.46 17.78 -2.07
N VAL A 58 5.04 16.51 -2.09
CA VAL A 58 3.71 16.10 -1.59
C VAL A 58 3.80 15.65 -0.14
N GLU A 59 3.16 16.42 0.75
CA GLU A 59 3.02 16.08 2.16
C GLU A 59 2.14 14.84 2.34
N LEU A 60 2.41 14.09 3.41
CA LEU A 60 1.60 12.92 3.75
C LEU A 60 0.37 13.38 4.55
N GLY A 61 -0.82 13.14 4.00
CA GLY A 61 -2.07 13.36 4.72
C GLY A 61 -2.28 12.38 5.88
N PHE A 62 -3.20 12.70 6.79
CA PHE A 62 -3.64 11.76 7.83
C PHE A 62 -4.37 10.54 7.22
N HIS A 63 -4.25 9.39 7.88
CA HIS A 63 -4.89 8.14 7.46
C HIS A 63 -6.42 8.26 7.41
N ALA A 64 -7.01 7.90 6.26
CA ALA A 64 -8.45 7.70 6.03
C ALA A 64 -9.35 8.96 6.12
N ASN A 65 -9.03 10.01 5.37
CA ASN A 65 -9.84 11.24 5.37
C ASN A 65 -10.89 11.33 4.24
N ASP A 66 -10.59 10.86 3.03
CA ASP A 66 -11.44 11.08 1.85
C ASP A 66 -11.70 9.81 1.05
N MET A 67 -12.91 9.69 0.49
CA MET A 67 -13.25 8.61 -0.45
C MET A 67 -12.92 9.02 -1.88
N ALA A 68 -12.10 8.21 -2.55
CA ALA A 68 -11.86 8.34 -3.99
C ALA A 68 -13.01 7.73 -4.81
N ASP A 69 -13.14 8.16 -6.06
CA ASP A 69 -14.11 7.62 -7.02
C ASP A 69 -13.83 6.12 -7.27
N PRO A 70 -14.80 5.22 -7.03
CA PRO A 70 -14.64 3.78 -7.29
C PRO A 70 -14.24 3.44 -8.71
N GLU A 71 -14.70 4.18 -9.73
CA GLU A 71 -14.36 3.89 -11.12
C GLU A 71 -12.89 4.18 -11.44
N GLU A 72 -12.35 5.27 -10.88
CA GLU A 72 -10.93 5.60 -11.00
C GLU A 72 -10.06 4.59 -10.23
N LEU A 73 -10.52 4.15 -9.05
CA LEU A 73 -9.83 3.10 -8.29
C LEU A 73 -9.76 1.79 -9.07
N GLU A 74 -10.83 1.39 -9.76
CA GLU A 74 -10.85 0.16 -10.54
C GLU A 74 -9.89 0.21 -11.75
N LYS A 75 -9.82 1.37 -12.44
CA LYS A 75 -8.84 1.57 -13.52
C LYS A 75 -7.40 1.44 -13.03
N ILE A 76 -7.10 1.95 -11.83
CA ILE A 76 -5.78 1.82 -11.21
C ILE A 76 -5.51 0.37 -10.82
N ALA A 77 -6.48 -0.30 -10.20
CA ALA A 77 -6.36 -1.69 -9.80
C ALA A 77 -6.07 -2.61 -11.01
N GLU A 78 -6.72 -2.37 -12.14
CA GLU A 78 -6.49 -3.13 -13.37
C GLU A 78 -5.06 -2.98 -13.90
N LYS A 79 -4.52 -1.75 -13.92
CA LYS A 79 -3.11 -1.51 -14.29
C LYS A 79 -2.15 -2.25 -13.37
N ILE A 80 -2.42 -2.27 -12.06
CA ILE A 80 -1.59 -2.99 -11.09
C ILE A 80 -1.65 -4.49 -11.36
N ARG A 81 -2.84 -5.07 -11.58
CA ARG A 81 -3.01 -6.50 -11.86
C ARG A 81 -2.25 -6.93 -13.11
N GLN A 82 -2.29 -6.13 -14.18
CA GLN A 82 -1.55 -6.39 -15.43
C GLN A 82 -0.02 -6.40 -15.23
N LEU A 83 0.49 -5.69 -14.22
CA LEU A 83 1.92 -5.66 -13.89
C LEU A 83 2.33 -6.74 -12.87
N MET A 84 1.37 -7.54 -12.39
CA MET A 84 1.61 -8.63 -11.45
C MET A 84 1.62 -10.02 -12.11
N SER A 85 1.18 -10.12 -13.36
CA SER A 85 1.14 -11.35 -14.16
C SER A 85 2.52 -11.87 -14.53
#